data_AF-A0A1I2GAL5-F1
#
_entry.id   AF-A0A1I2GAL5-F1
#
_cell.length_a   1.000
_cell.length_b   1.000
_cell.length_c   1.000
_cell.angle_alpha   90.00
_cell.angle_beta   90.00
_cell.angle_gamma   90.00
#
_symmetry.space_group_name_H-M   'P 1'
#
loop_
_entity.id
_entity.type
_entity.pdbx_description
1 polymer ?
#
loop_
_entity_poly.entity_id
_entity_poly.type
_entity_poly.pdbx_seq_one_letter_code
_entity_poly.pdbx_strand_id
1 'polypeptide(L)'
;MSALQALLLASLIANAALVWGYLGERDEAIAARGDVSAKSQELAGVRGAAQACSTEVGRLSDLADKRLLEASAARREAAARAAGHARRADQILAAPPPVPGDPCASAQVRVDGWLKGRTQP
;
A
#
# COMPACT_ATOMS: atom_id res chain seq x y z
N MET A 1 -5.15 5.93 83.78
CA MET A 1 -4.13 5.59 82.76
C MET A 1 -2.76 5.76 83.39
N SER A 2 -1.90 4.75 83.29
CA SER A 2 -0.49 4.90 83.70
C SER A 2 0.32 5.62 82.63
N ALA A 3 1.46 6.23 83.01
CA ALA A 3 2.35 6.91 82.08
C ALA A 3 2.83 6.00 80.93
N LEU A 4 3.06 4.71 81.21
CA LEU A 4 3.43 3.71 80.22
C LEU A 4 2.34 3.49 79.16
N GLN A 5 1.07 3.45 79.57
CA GLN A 5 -0.05 3.29 78.65
C GLN A 5 -0.19 4.49 77.71
N ALA A 6 0.04 5.70 78.22
CA ALA A 6 0.02 6.92 77.39
C ALA A 6 1.14 6.92 76.34
N LEU A 7 2.35 6.48 76.70
CA LEU A 7 3.48 6.38 75.77
C LEU A 7 3.25 5.34 74.66
N LEU A 8 2.71 4.17 75.01
CA LEU A 8 2.37 3.13 74.04
C LEU A 8 1.29 3.59 73.05
N LEU A 9 0.25 4.27 73.55
CA LEU A 9 -0.79 4.84 72.69
C LEU A 9 -0.21 5.91 71.74
N ALA A 10 0.63 6.80 72.25
CA ALA A 10 1.29 7.81 71.42
C ALA A 10 2.16 7.17 70.31
N SER A 11 2.88 6.10 70.63
CA SER A 11 3.69 5.35 69.65
C SER A 11 2.82 4.69 68.57
N LEU A 12 1.71 4.04 68.95
CA LEU A 12 0.80 3.41 67.98
C LEU A 12 0.18 4.45 67.03
N ILE A 13 -0.23 5.60 67.55
CA ILE A 13 -0.78 6.69 66.75
C ILE A 13 0.27 7.24 65.76
N ALA A 14 1.50 7.44 66.23
CA ALA A 14 2.59 7.91 65.36
C ALA A 14 2.90 6.91 64.22
N ASN A 15 2.93 5.61 64.54
CA ASN A 15 3.14 4.57 63.52
C ASN A 15 1.97 4.49 62.54
N ALA A 16 0.72 4.59 63.02
CA ALA A 16 -0.45 4.60 62.16
C ALA A 16 -0.44 5.79 61.19
N ALA A 17 -0.06 6.98 61.67
CA ALA A 17 0.06 8.17 60.83
C ALA A 17 1.15 8.01 59.75
N LEU A 18 2.31 7.43 60.11
CA LEU A 18 3.40 7.15 59.16
C LEU A 18 2.98 6.14 58.09
N VAL A 19 2.34 5.04 58.49
CA VAL A 19 1.84 4.02 57.56
C VAL A 19 0.81 4.62 56.61
N TRP A 20 -0.09 5.48 57.11
CA TRP A 20 -1.10 6.11 56.29
C TRP A 20 -0.50 7.06 55.25
N GLY A 21 0.48 7.88 55.64
CA GLY A 21 1.21 8.75 54.70
C GLY A 21 1.94 7.94 53.62
N TYR A 22 2.65 6.87 54.02
CA TYR A 22 3.35 5.99 53.09
C TYR A 22 2.41 5.30 52.09
N LEU A 23 1.24 4.83 52.55
CA LEU A 23 0.27 4.19 51.66
C LEU A 23 -0.29 5.18 50.64
N GLY A 24 -0.55 6.43 51.04
CA GLY A 24 -0.97 7.49 50.11
C GLY A 24 0.04 7.73 48.99
N GLU A 25 1.31 7.97 49.34
CA GLU A 25 2.38 8.17 48.35
C GLU A 25 2.59 6.94 47.45
N ARG A 26 2.49 5.74 48.03
CA ARG A 26 2.61 4.49 47.29
C ARG A 26 1.49 4.33 46.28
N ASP A 27 0.26 4.62 46.66
CA ASP A 27 -0.90 4.46 45.78
C ASP A 27 -0.85 5.45 44.62
N GLU A 28 -0.43 6.70 44.86
CA GLU A 28 -0.16 7.68 43.80
C GLU A 28 0.94 7.21 42.84
N ALA A 29 2.04 6.66 43.37
CA ALA A 29 3.12 6.13 42.55
C ALA A 29 2.69 4.90 41.73
N ILE A 30 1.84 4.03 42.28
CA ILE A 30 1.27 2.89 41.56
C ILE A 30 0.32 3.37 40.45
N ALA A 31 -0.54 4.35 40.74
CA ALA A 31 -1.44 4.94 39.75
C ALA A 31 -0.65 5.56 38.58
N ALA A 32 0.36 6.38 38.88
CA ALA A 32 1.21 6.99 37.87
C ALA A 32 1.95 5.95 37.00
N ARG A 33 2.47 4.87 37.60
CA ARG A 33 3.07 3.76 36.85
C ARG A 33 2.05 3.03 35.98
N GLY A 34 0.83 2.86 36.49
CA GLY A 34 -0.30 2.31 35.75
C GLY A 34 -0.57 3.12 34.48
N ASP A 35 -0.70 4.44 34.60
CA ASP A 35 -0.95 5.35 33.48
C ASP A 35 0.17 5.32 32.44
N VAL A 36 1.43 5.35 32.89
CA VAL A 36 2.58 5.23 31.99
C VAL A 36 2.57 3.89 31.26
N SER A 37 2.27 2.79 31.96
CA SER A 37 2.21 1.46 31.35
C SER A 37 1.09 1.37 30.29
N ALA A 38 -0.09 1.90 30.59
CA ALA A 38 -1.21 1.93 29.65
C ALA A 38 -0.87 2.75 28.40
N LYS A 39 -0.27 3.93 28.57
CA LYS A 39 0.18 4.77 27.44
C LYS A 39 1.30 4.13 26.63
N SER A 40 2.22 3.42 27.28
CA SER A 40 3.27 2.69 26.58
C SER A 40 2.70 1.56 25.70
N GLN A 41 1.66 0.87 26.18
CA GLN A 41 0.97 -0.18 25.44
C GLN A 41 0.19 0.39 24.26
N GLU A 42 -0.53 1.50 24.46
CA GLU A 42 -1.22 2.24 23.39
C GLU A 42 -0.24 2.65 22.29
N LEU A 43 0.90 3.24 22.67
CA LEU A 43 1.93 3.67 21.73
C LEU A 43 2.57 2.49 20.98
N ALA A 44 2.80 1.36 21.66
CA ALA A 44 3.29 0.15 21.03
C ALA A 44 2.30 -0.37 19.97
N GLY A 45 1.00 -0.34 20.27
CA GLY A 45 -0.06 -0.68 19.32
C GLY A 45 -0.06 0.22 18.09
N VAL A 46 0.00 1.54 18.28
CA VAL A 46 0.07 2.51 17.17
C VAL A 46 1.31 2.30 16.30
N ARG A 47 2.49 2.09 16.93
CA ARG A 47 3.73 1.81 16.20
C ARG A 47 3.64 0.51 15.41
N GLY A 48 3.06 -0.54 16.00
CA GLY A 48 2.83 -1.81 15.31
C GLY A 48 1.93 -1.64 14.08
N ALA A 49 0.82 -0.93 14.23
CA ALA A 49 -0.10 -0.63 13.12
C ALA A 49 0.57 0.20 12.02
N ALA A 50 1.34 1.23 12.39
CA ALA A 50 2.09 2.05 11.45
C ALA A 50 3.14 1.25 10.68
N GLN A 51 3.86 0.34 11.36
CA GLN A 51 4.83 -0.55 10.74
C GLN A 51 4.18 -1.56 9.77
N ALA A 52 3.02 -2.11 10.13
CA ALA A 52 2.27 -2.99 9.25
C ALA A 52 1.81 -2.23 7.99
N CYS A 53 1.27 -1.02 8.17
CA CYS A 53 0.84 -0.16 7.07
C CYS A 53 2.00 0.16 6.12
N SER A 54 3.15 0.62 6.65
CA SER A 54 4.31 0.94 5.82
C SER A 54 4.87 -0.28 5.08
N THR A 55 4.85 -1.46 5.72
CA THR A 55 5.27 -2.72 5.10
C THR A 55 4.37 -3.09 3.91
N GLU A 56 3.05 -3.01 4.07
CA GLU A 56 2.11 -3.31 2.99
C GLU A 56 2.17 -2.28 1.85
N VAL A 57 2.34 -1.00 2.16
CA VAL A 57 2.58 0.03 1.14
C VAL A 57 3.88 -0.23 0.37
N GLY A 58 4.93 -0.69 1.05
CA GLY A 58 6.16 -1.15 0.41
C GLY A 58 5.90 -2.30 -0.58
N ARG A 59 5.15 -3.31 -0.15
CA ARG A 59 4.76 -4.45 -1.02
C ARG A 59 3.92 -4.02 -2.23
N LEU A 60 3.01 -3.06 -2.06
CA LEU A 60 2.22 -2.50 -3.16
C LEU A 60 3.10 -1.75 -4.16
N SER A 61 4.10 -1.01 -3.66
CA SER A 61 5.08 -0.33 -4.51
C SER A 61 5.90 -1.32 -5.34
N ASP A 62 6.41 -2.38 -4.71
CA ASP A 62 7.15 -3.45 -5.40
C ASP A 62 6.31 -4.14 -6.48
N LEU A 63 5.02 -4.38 -6.20
CA LEU A 63 4.10 -4.95 -7.17
C LEU A 63 3.86 -3.99 -8.33
N ALA A 64 3.67 -2.69 -8.04
CA ALA A 64 3.49 -1.68 -9.07
C ALA A 64 4.70 -1.59 -10.01
N ASP A 65 5.92 -1.63 -9.48
CA ASP A 65 7.16 -1.62 -10.27
C ASP A 65 7.26 -2.84 -11.20
N LYS A 66 6.93 -4.04 -10.68
CA LYS A 66 6.87 -5.26 -11.51
C LYS A 66 5.86 -5.12 -12.65
N ARG A 67 4.66 -4.62 -12.35
CA ARG A 67 3.60 -4.41 -13.36
C ARG A 67 4.00 -3.35 -14.39
N LEU A 68 4.71 -2.31 -13.97
CA LEU A 68 5.24 -1.30 -14.88
C LEU A 68 6.21 -1.92 -15.90
N LEU A 69 7.12 -2.77 -15.43
CA LEU A 69 8.08 -3.48 -16.28
C LEU A 69 7.38 -4.42 -17.27
N GLU A 70 6.47 -5.28 -16.79
CA GLU A 70 5.67 -6.19 -17.62
C GLU A 70 4.86 -5.41 -18.68
N ALA A 71 4.15 -4.35 -18.26
CA ALA A 71 3.35 -3.53 -19.15
C ALA A 71 4.21 -2.72 -20.13
N SER A 72 5.46 -2.38 -19.80
CA SER A 72 6.37 -1.68 -20.71
C SER A 72 6.72 -2.55 -21.92
N ALA A 73 6.97 -3.85 -21.70
CA ALA A 73 7.28 -4.80 -22.76
C ALA A 73 6.05 -4.99 -23.68
N ALA A 74 4.89 -5.24 -23.09
CA ALA A 74 3.63 -5.39 -23.83
C ALA A 74 3.28 -4.13 -24.65
N ARG A 75 3.49 -2.93 -24.08
CA ARG A 75 3.28 -1.65 -24.79
C ARG A 75 4.24 -1.48 -25.96
N ARG A 76 5.52 -1.82 -25.81
CA ARG A 76 6.50 -1.77 -26.91
C ARG A 76 6.12 -2.73 -28.05
N GLU A 77 5.71 -3.95 -27.71
CA GLU A 77 5.31 -4.94 -28.69
C GLU A 77 4.04 -4.53 -29.44
N ALA A 78 3.05 -3.99 -28.72
CA ALA A 78 1.84 -3.44 -29.32
C ALA A 78 2.16 -2.25 -30.25
N ALA A 79 3.04 -1.34 -29.83
CA ALA A 79 3.50 -0.22 -30.65
C ALA A 79 4.23 -0.71 -31.92
N ALA A 80 5.07 -1.74 -31.80
CA ALA A 80 5.76 -2.34 -32.94
C ALA A 80 4.79 -2.97 -33.94
N ARG A 81 3.77 -3.70 -33.46
CA ARG A 81 2.69 -4.24 -34.31
C ARG A 81 1.91 -3.12 -35.00
N ALA A 82 1.50 -2.09 -34.25
CA ALA A 82 0.78 -0.94 -34.81
C ALA A 82 1.60 -0.23 -35.90
N ALA A 83 2.90 0.00 -35.66
CA ALA A 83 3.80 0.56 -36.66
C ALA A 83 3.95 -0.34 -37.89
N GLY A 84 3.95 -1.67 -37.71
CA GLY A 84 3.91 -2.63 -38.81
C GLY A 84 2.64 -2.52 -39.67
N HIS A 85 1.48 -2.40 -39.02
CA HIS A 85 0.21 -2.20 -39.72
C HIS A 85 0.16 -0.85 -40.44
N ALA A 86 0.66 0.23 -39.83
CA ALA A 86 0.74 1.55 -40.46
C ALA A 86 1.60 1.52 -41.73
N ARG A 87 2.81 0.96 -41.65
CA ARG A 87 3.68 0.81 -42.84
C ARG A 87 3.01 0.01 -43.97
N ARG A 88 2.27 -1.06 -43.63
CA ARG A 88 1.54 -1.85 -44.62
C ARG A 88 0.41 -1.04 -45.26
N ALA A 89 -0.32 -0.25 -44.47
CA ALA A 89 -1.34 0.64 -44.99
C ALA A 89 -0.74 1.67 -45.96
N ASP A 90 0.37 2.30 -45.59
CA ASP A 90 1.08 3.27 -46.44
C ASP A 90 1.51 2.63 -47.77
N GLN A 91 2.06 1.40 -47.73
CA GLN A 91 2.42 0.66 -48.94
C GLN A 91 1.21 0.38 -49.84
N ILE A 92 0.06 0.02 -49.27
CA ILE A 92 -1.17 -0.21 -50.03
C ILE A 92 -1.65 1.10 -50.66
N LEU A 93 -1.67 2.19 -49.88
CA LEU A 93 -2.12 3.50 -50.35
C LEU A 93 -1.21 4.10 -51.43
N ALA A 94 0.11 3.85 -51.35
CA ALA A 94 1.08 4.33 -52.33
C ALA A 94 1.13 3.48 -53.62
N ALA A 95 0.62 2.24 -53.58
CA ALA A 95 0.64 1.37 -54.75
C ALA A 95 -0.28 1.92 -55.87
N PRO A 96 0.15 1.89 -57.14
CA PRO A 96 -0.66 2.32 -58.27
C PRO A 96 -1.96 1.50 -58.40
N PRO A 97 -3.00 2.04 -59.05
CA PRO A 97 -4.26 1.33 -59.25
C PRO A 97 -4.01 0.04 -60.07
N PRO A 98 -4.45 -1.13 -59.60
CA PRO A 98 -4.25 -2.39 -60.32
C PRO A 98 -5.05 -2.46 -61.63
N VAL A 99 -6.12 -1.68 -61.76
CA VAL A 99 -6.87 -1.51 -63.01
C VAL A 99 -6.85 -0.03 -63.40
N PRO A 100 -5.92 0.39 -64.28
CA PRO A 100 -5.83 1.77 -64.73
C PRO A 100 -7.14 2.25 -65.37
N GLY A 101 -7.62 3.43 -64.98
CA GLY A 101 -8.85 4.03 -65.51
C GLY A 101 -10.16 3.49 -64.93
N ASP A 102 -10.14 2.43 -64.12
CA ASP A 102 -11.34 1.90 -63.43
C ASP A 102 -11.11 1.85 -61.90
N PRO A 103 -11.59 2.87 -61.17
CA PRO A 103 -11.43 2.92 -59.72
C PRO A 103 -12.28 1.85 -58.99
N CYS A 104 -13.43 1.47 -59.55
CA CYS A 104 -14.32 0.48 -58.94
C CYS A 104 -13.72 -0.94 -59.04
N ALA A 105 -13.23 -1.33 -60.23
CA ALA A 105 -12.53 -2.59 -60.42
C ALA A 105 -11.22 -2.63 -59.60
N SER A 106 -10.49 -1.51 -59.54
CA SER A 106 -9.30 -1.40 -58.69
C SER A 106 -9.58 -1.59 -57.20
N ALA A 107 -10.70 -1.06 -56.70
CA ALA A 107 -11.12 -1.24 -55.31
C ALA A 107 -11.48 -2.70 -55.01
N GLN A 108 -12.22 -3.36 -55.92
CA GLN A 108 -12.59 -4.76 -55.78
C GLN A 108 -11.36 -5.67 -55.65
N VAL A 109 -10.37 -5.52 -56.52
CA VAL A 109 -9.11 -6.29 -56.47
C VAL A 109 -8.38 -6.14 -55.13
N ARG A 110 -8.38 -4.93 -54.56
CA ARG A 110 -7.74 -4.65 -53.26
C ARG A 110 -8.48 -5.28 -52.10
N VAL A 111 -9.82 -5.22 -52.10
CA VAL A 111 -10.67 -5.86 -51.08
C VAL A 111 -10.53 -7.38 -51.14
N ASP A 112 -10.57 -7.97 -52.33
CA ASP A 112 -10.41 -9.41 -52.52
C ASP A 112 -9.04 -9.90 -52.03
N GLY A 113 -7.98 -9.13 -52.33
CA GLY A 113 -6.63 -9.39 -51.83
C GLY A 113 -6.54 -9.32 -50.30
N TRP A 114 -7.19 -8.32 -49.69
CA TRP A 114 -7.25 -8.18 -48.24
C TRP A 114 -8.01 -9.34 -47.57
N LEU A 115 -9.15 -9.75 -48.12
CA LEU A 115 -9.96 -10.85 -47.60
C LEU A 115 -9.22 -12.19 -47.65
N LYS A 116 -8.49 -12.49 -48.74
CA LYS A 116 -7.64 -13.68 -48.84
C LYS A 116 -6.55 -13.73 -47.77
N GLY A 117 -5.97 -12.58 -47.44
CA GLY A 117 -4.96 -12.47 -46.38
C GLY A 117 -5.49 -12.68 -44.97
N ARG A 118 -6.81 -12.55 -44.73
CA ARG A 118 -7.44 -12.77 -43.41
C ARG A 118 -7.75 -14.24 -43.12
N THR A 119 -7.74 -15.10 -44.14
CA THR A 119 -8.07 -16.54 -44.01
C THR A 119 -6.85 -17.44 -43.81
N GLN A 120 -5.63 -16.88 -43.77
CA GLN A 120 -4.42 -17.62 -43.39
C GLN A 120 -4.22 -17.54 -41.87
N PRO A 121 -4.02 -18.69 -41.17
CA PRO A 121 -3.87 -18.75 -39.72
C PRO A 121 -2.61 -18.02 -39.21
#